data_AF-A0A926QEC4-F1
#
_entry.id   AF-A0A926QEC4-F1
#
_cell.length_a   1.000
_cell.length_b   1.000
_cell.length_c   1.000
_cell.angle_alpha   90.00
_cell.angle_beta   90.00
_cell.angle_gamma   90.00
#
_symmetry.space_group_name_H-M   'P 1'
#
loop_
_entity.id
_entity.type
_entity.pdbx_description
1 polymer ?
#
loop_
_entity_poly.entity_id
_entity_poly.type
_entity_poly.pdbx_seq_one_letter_code
_entity_poly.pdbx_strand_id
1 'polypeptide(L)'
;MSAADLTTAIVDGAHAPAGLAEDRLALWTIERDHWSPRTITVTDAAGTVLATALTAGRPHTAYRKVVDFVVAEGAGDSAEAAAIAALEAARDDRLANDDGSQPAPIVIRFEEHPAQAALTAVVRSALATVGFAQDADSLPSVPSTRPEDAAFTRSWSLWLSAAPTRAVPYYGQTTDVTCGAVTSLMMFEENDLGQFSTDGTENHTVELDFWRRATNMPACEPIGLAVTTAEELLARTGDAGRKPRVILSAEGPVLLEWYDDFYERKLRVQLQEESLRTAESLGLEVERRWASTEEIRDLVAAGNDVFLLIALEPLIKDPAAHWVLAHDVVGDSIIISDPWVEQEHGESWVDTSALPIPLAGIDLITRWGEPEYRGIIVVPR
;
A
#
# COMPACT_ATOMS: atom_id res chain seq x y z
N MET A 1 -15.48 29.29 -19.99
CA MET A 1 -14.13 29.10 -20.56
C MET A 1 -13.91 27.60 -20.68
N SER A 2 -13.33 27.10 -21.77
CA SER A 2 -13.04 25.65 -21.89
C SER A 2 -11.74 25.34 -21.14
N ALA A 3 -11.56 24.11 -20.67
CA ALA A 3 -10.29 23.66 -20.10
C ALA A 3 -9.11 23.87 -21.08
N ALA A 4 -9.39 23.84 -22.39
CA ALA A 4 -8.41 24.09 -23.45
C ALA A 4 -7.85 25.53 -23.49
N ASP A 5 -8.49 26.49 -22.82
CA ASP A 5 -8.03 27.88 -22.76
C ASP A 5 -7.14 28.16 -21.52
N LEU A 6 -6.89 27.13 -20.70
CA LEU A 6 -6.10 27.21 -19.48
C LEU A 6 -4.67 26.71 -19.71
N THR A 7 -3.72 27.25 -18.95
CA THR A 7 -2.32 26.79 -18.97
C THR A 7 -2.04 26.00 -17.71
N THR A 8 -1.41 24.83 -17.85
CA THR A 8 -0.97 23.99 -16.72
C THR A 8 0.54 23.98 -16.61
N ALA A 9 1.05 24.15 -15.39
CA ALA A 9 2.48 24.01 -15.08
C ALA A 9 2.66 23.02 -13.93
N ILE A 10 3.68 22.16 -14.04
CA ILE A 10 4.07 21.18 -13.03
C ILE A 10 5.48 21.50 -12.58
N VAL A 11 5.68 21.62 -11.27
CA VAL A 11 6.99 21.87 -10.64
C VAL A 11 7.23 20.89 -9.51
N ASP A 12 8.49 20.52 -9.31
CA ASP A 12 8.87 19.63 -8.22
C ASP A 12 8.82 20.36 -6.87
N GLY A 13 8.49 19.62 -5.82
CA GLY A 13 8.27 20.13 -4.48
C GLY A 13 6.78 20.37 -4.15
N ALA A 14 6.50 20.46 -2.85
CA ALA A 14 5.21 20.89 -2.33
C ALA A 14 5.17 22.42 -2.17
N HIS A 15 4.38 23.10 -2.98
CA HIS A 15 4.24 24.56 -3.00
C HIS A 15 2.81 24.94 -2.64
N ALA A 16 2.56 25.18 -1.35
CA ALA A 16 1.23 25.52 -0.86
C ALA A 16 0.71 26.83 -1.46
N PRO A 17 -0.56 26.88 -1.93
CA PRO A 17 -1.20 28.14 -2.29
C PRO A 17 -1.36 29.02 -1.04
N ALA A 18 -1.36 30.34 -1.24
CA ALA A 18 -1.54 31.29 -0.14
C ALA A 18 -2.97 31.24 0.42
N GLY A 19 -3.13 31.49 1.72
CA GLY A 19 -4.43 31.66 2.36
C GLY A 19 -5.13 30.36 2.79
N LEU A 20 -4.44 29.22 2.76
CA LEU A 20 -4.97 27.98 3.35
C LEU A 20 -5.14 28.11 4.87
N ALA A 21 -6.22 27.53 5.39
CA ALA A 21 -6.39 27.33 6.84
C ALA A 21 -5.27 26.43 7.38
N GLU A 22 -4.91 26.61 8.66
CA GLU A 22 -3.78 25.93 9.30
C GLU A 22 -3.82 24.41 9.14
N ASP A 23 -4.95 23.77 9.45
CA ASP A 23 -5.11 22.31 9.35
C ASP A 23 -4.96 21.76 7.93
N ARG A 24 -5.33 22.57 6.92
CA ARG A 24 -5.18 22.21 5.51
C ARG A 24 -3.78 22.51 5.00
N LEU A 25 -3.16 23.61 5.46
CA LEU A 25 -1.77 23.92 5.17
C LEU A 25 -0.84 22.82 5.68
N ALA A 26 -1.16 22.20 6.82
CA ALA A 26 -0.42 21.06 7.36
C ALA A 26 -0.28 19.92 6.34
N LEU A 27 -1.31 19.66 5.53
CA LEU A 27 -1.24 18.64 4.46
C LEU A 27 -0.13 18.94 3.44
N TRP A 28 0.15 20.22 3.17
CA TRP A 28 1.14 20.65 2.18
C TRP A 28 2.56 20.76 2.74
N THR A 29 2.70 20.92 4.06
CA THR A 29 4.00 21.18 4.70
C THR A 29 4.66 19.95 5.31
N ILE A 30 3.98 18.80 5.33
CA ILE A 30 4.58 17.52 5.75
C ILE A 30 5.74 17.17 4.81
N GLU A 31 6.86 16.70 5.40
CA GLU A 31 8.05 16.29 4.68
C GLU A 31 7.75 15.10 3.75
N ARG A 32 7.98 15.29 2.44
CA ARG A 32 7.66 14.29 1.42
C ARG A 32 8.74 14.05 0.40
N ASP A 33 9.94 14.61 0.56
CA ASP A 33 10.94 14.62 -0.53
C ASP A 33 11.23 13.22 -1.11
N HIS A 34 11.16 12.16 -0.28
CA HIS A 34 11.28 10.78 -0.76
C HIS A 34 10.10 10.32 -1.64
N TRP A 35 8.87 10.77 -1.37
CA TRP A 35 7.66 10.58 -2.18
C TRP A 35 7.56 11.53 -3.39
N SER A 36 8.64 12.28 -3.67
CA SER A 36 8.83 13.06 -4.90
C SER A 36 7.69 14.06 -5.19
N PRO A 37 7.30 14.91 -4.22
CA PRO A 37 6.10 15.71 -4.30
C PRO A 37 6.17 16.66 -5.49
N ARG A 38 5.04 16.91 -6.15
CA ARG A 38 4.97 17.85 -7.27
C ARG A 38 3.73 18.70 -7.17
N THR A 39 3.88 19.97 -7.49
CA THR A 39 2.78 20.94 -7.49
C THR A 39 2.35 21.25 -8.91
N ILE A 40 1.06 21.09 -9.15
CA ILE A 40 0.40 21.44 -10.40
C ILE A 40 -0.32 22.77 -10.18
N THR A 41 -0.12 23.72 -11.09
CA THR A 41 -0.84 25.00 -11.11
C THR A 41 -1.57 25.17 -12.43
N VAL A 42 -2.81 25.64 -12.36
CA VAL A 42 -3.64 25.98 -13.52
C VAL A 42 -3.87 27.47 -13.54
N THR A 43 -3.53 28.13 -14.64
CA THR A 43 -3.66 29.58 -14.81
C THR A 43 -4.55 29.95 -15.98
N ASP A 44 -5.20 31.11 -15.88
CA ASP A 44 -5.87 31.76 -17.01
C ASP A 44 -4.87 32.47 -17.94
N ALA A 45 -5.36 33.03 -19.04
CA ALA A 45 -4.56 33.80 -19.99
C ALA A 45 -3.90 35.06 -19.41
N ALA A 46 -4.38 35.57 -18.27
CA ALA A 46 -3.77 36.71 -17.56
C ALA A 46 -2.70 36.26 -16.54
N GLY A 47 -2.50 34.96 -16.36
CA GLY A 47 -1.57 34.38 -15.39
C GLY A 47 -2.15 34.23 -13.98
N THR A 48 -3.45 34.43 -13.80
CA THR A 48 -4.12 34.23 -12.51
C THR A 48 -4.22 32.74 -12.22
N VAL A 49 -3.76 32.30 -11.04
CA VAL A 49 -3.91 30.90 -10.60
C VAL A 49 -5.37 30.63 -10.25
N LEU A 50 -5.96 29.66 -10.94
CA LEU A 50 -7.34 29.22 -10.77
C LEU A 50 -7.45 27.93 -9.94
N ALA A 51 -6.45 27.06 -10.02
CA ALA A 51 -6.39 25.84 -9.23
C ALA A 51 -4.94 25.41 -8.96
N THR A 52 -4.74 24.71 -7.84
CA THR A 52 -3.46 24.13 -7.44
C THR A 52 -3.69 22.71 -6.91
N ALA A 53 -2.86 21.75 -7.31
CA ALA A 53 -2.89 20.38 -6.81
C ALA A 53 -1.50 19.97 -6.28
N LEU A 54 -1.48 19.22 -5.18
CA LEU A 54 -0.28 18.55 -4.70
C LEU A 54 -0.36 17.07 -5.07
N THR A 55 0.68 16.54 -5.69
CA THR A 55 0.81 15.10 -5.96
C THR A 55 2.01 14.51 -5.24
N ALA A 56 1.90 13.25 -4.85
CA ALA A 56 2.96 12.47 -4.21
C ALA A 56 2.80 10.99 -4.58
N GLY A 57 3.81 10.18 -4.26
CA GLY A 57 3.74 8.75 -4.48
C GLY A 57 5.07 8.07 -4.19
N ARG A 58 4.96 6.87 -3.63
CA ARG A 58 6.06 6.06 -3.11
C ARG A 58 7.04 5.64 -4.23
N PRO A 59 8.35 5.69 -4.01
CA PRO A 59 9.34 5.17 -4.96
C PRO A 59 9.09 3.72 -5.36
N HIS A 60 9.51 3.38 -6.58
CA HIS A 60 9.38 2.04 -7.19
C HIS A 60 7.95 1.52 -7.37
N THR A 61 6.94 2.36 -7.15
CA THR A 61 5.52 1.99 -7.30
C THR A 61 4.86 2.79 -8.43
N ALA A 62 3.94 2.16 -9.16
CA ALA A 62 3.28 2.71 -10.34
C ALA A 62 1.94 3.39 -10.00
N TYR A 63 1.88 4.15 -8.90
CA TYR A 63 0.74 5.01 -8.60
C TYR A 63 1.17 6.47 -8.45
N ARG A 64 0.19 7.36 -8.56
CA ARG A 64 0.33 8.74 -8.10
C ARG A 64 -0.90 9.16 -7.33
N LYS A 65 -0.72 9.82 -6.19
CA LYS A 65 -1.80 10.35 -5.36
C LYS A 65 -1.86 11.85 -5.48
N VAL A 66 -3.06 12.39 -5.74
CA VAL A 66 -3.40 13.79 -5.49
C VAL A 66 -3.69 13.91 -3.99
N VAL A 67 -2.77 14.52 -3.25
CA VAL A 67 -2.82 14.69 -1.78
C VAL A 67 -3.87 15.72 -1.40
N ASP A 68 -3.85 16.87 -2.05
CA ASP A 68 -4.85 17.92 -1.85
C ASP A 68 -5.05 18.71 -3.15
N PHE A 69 -6.23 19.31 -3.27
CA PHE A 69 -6.67 20.04 -4.43
C PHE A 69 -7.45 21.31 -4.08
N VAL A 70 -6.91 22.46 -4.48
CA VAL A 70 -7.45 23.79 -4.15
C VAL A 70 -7.93 24.48 -5.41
N VAL A 71 -9.21 24.84 -5.45
CA VAL A 71 -9.74 25.80 -6.44
C VAL A 71 -9.74 27.19 -5.82
N ALA A 72 -9.18 28.17 -6.51
CA ALA A 72 -9.11 29.54 -6.02
C ALA A 72 -10.53 30.15 -5.90
N GLU A 73 -10.79 30.91 -4.83
CA GLU A 73 -12.09 31.59 -4.64
C GLU A 73 -12.45 32.51 -5.82
N GLY A 74 -11.44 33.12 -6.45
CA GLY A 74 -11.59 33.98 -7.62
C GLY A 74 -11.87 33.25 -8.94
N ALA A 75 -11.90 31.92 -8.96
CA ALA A 75 -12.09 31.16 -10.20
C ALA A 75 -13.49 31.32 -10.81
N GLY A 76 -14.51 31.63 -10.00
CA GLY A 76 -15.88 31.90 -10.45
C GLY A 76 -16.40 30.83 -11.43
N ASP A 77 -16.89 31.27 -12.60
CA ASP A 77 -17.42 30.39 -13.65
C ASP A 77 -16.38 29.46 -14.29
N SER A 78 -15.09 29.65 -13.99
CA SER A 78 -13.99 28.81 -14.49
C SER A 78 -13.53 27.75 -13.49
N ALA A 79 -14.14 27.69 -12.29
CA ALA A 79 -13.79 26.77 -11.22
C ALA A 79 -13.79 25.30 -11.66
N GLU A 80 -14.84 24.86 -12.37
CA GLU A 80 -14.96 23.48 -12.83
C GLU A 80 -13.95 23.16 -13.94
N ALA A 81 -13.77 24.06 -14.91
CA ALA A 81 -12.78 23.89 -15.97
C ALA A 81 -11.35 23.83 -15.41
N ALA A 82 -11.02 24.66 -14.41
CA ALA A 82 -9.73 24.64 -13.74
C ALA A 82 -9.51 23.35 -12.93
N ALA A 83 -10.56 22.83 -12.27
CA ALA A 83 -10.51 21.56 -11.56
C ALA A 83 -10.27 20.38 -12.50
N ILE A 84 -11.00 20.33 -13.62
CA ILE A 84 -10.78 19.31 -14.66
C ILE A 84 -9.35 19.40 -15.19
N ALA A 85 -8.89 20.60 -15.59
CA ALA A 85 -7.54 20.77 -16.13
C ALA A 85 -6.42 20.33 -15.16
N ALA A 86 -6.58 20.59 -13.86
CA ALA A 86 -5.60 20.16 -12.86
C ALA A 86 -5.57 18.63 -12.68
N LEU A 87 -6.75 18.00 -12.64
CA LEU A 87 -6.88 16.54 -12.52
C LEU A 87 -6.38 15.83 -13.78
N GLU A 88 -6.64 16.39 -14.97
CA GLU A 88 -6.08 15.89 -16.23
C GLU A 88 -4.57 16.07 -16.29
N ALA A 89 -4.02 17.19 -15.80
CA ALA A 89 -2.58 17.35 -15.66
C ALA A 89 -1.97 16.32 -14.71
N ALA A 90 -2.64 15.98 -13.60
CA ALA A 90 -2.18 14.92 -12.71
C ALA A 90 -2.23 13.53 -13.38
N ARG A 91 -3.27 13.27 -14.19
CA ARG A 91 -3.43 12.05 -15.00
C ARG A 91 -2.33 11.89 -16.05
N ASP A 92 -1.97 13.00 -16.67
CA ASP A 92 -1.05 13.03 -17.80
C ASP A 92 0.41 13.24 -17.36
N ASP A 93 0.63 13.53 -16.06
CA ASP A 93 1.96 13.57 -15.45
C ASP A 93 2.55 12.16 -15.31
N ARG A 94 3.05 11.65 -16.43
CA ARG A 94 3.66 10.33 -16.56
C ARG A 94 5.17 10.37 -16.54
N LEU A 95 5.76 11.38 -15.89
CA LEU A 95 7.20 11.50 -15.80
C LEU A 95 7.75 10.27 -15.07
N ALA A 96 8.42 9.41 -15.83
CA ALA A 96 9.21 8.32 -15.30
C ALA A 96 10.67 8.74 -15.33
N ASN A 97 11.43 8.34 -14.31
CA ASN A 97 12.87 8.50 -14.34
C ASN A 97 13.57 7.32 -15.01
N ASP A 98 14.77 7.57 -15.50
CA ASP A 98 15.54 6.58 -16.26
C ASP A 98 16.02 5.40 -15.38
N ASP A 99 16.13 5.60 -14.06
CA ASP A 99 16.59 4.58 -13.10
C ASP A 99 15.48 3.66 -12.57
N GLY A 100 14.22 3.92 -12.92
CA GLY A 100 13.07 3.10 -12.52
C GLY A 100 12.62 3.29 -11.07
N SER A 101 13.15 4.27 -10.34
CA SER A 101 12.68 4.62 -8.99
C SER A 101 11.37 5.40 -8.96
N GLN A 102 10.91 5.91 -10.10
CA GLN A 102 9.58 6.49 -10.30
C GLN A 102 9.01 5.95 -11.61
N PRO A 103 8.39 4.76 -11.60
CA PRO A 103 7.74 4.23 -12.80
C PRO A 103 6.51 5.06 -13.17
N ALA A 104 6.14 5.06 -14.45
CA ALA A 104 4.94 5.75 -14.90
C ALA A 104 3.69 5.18 -14.19
N PRO A 105 2.77 6.03 -13.69
CA PRO A 105 1.61 5.55 -12.95
C PRO A 105 0.67 4.78 -13.88
N ILE A 106 0.09 3.70 -13.36
CA ILE A 106 -1.04 2.99 -13.97
C ILE A 106 -2.36 3.28 -13.24
N VAL A 107 -2.29 3.93 -12.09
CA VAL A 107 -3.44 4.42 -11.32
C VAL A 107 -3.12 5.80 -10.75
N ILE A 108 -4.09 6.70 -10.84
CA ILE A 108 -4.09 7.97 -10.12
C ILE A 108 -5.10 7.86 -8.99
N ARG A 109 -4.66 8.14 -7.77
CA ARG A 109 -5.50 8.23 -6.58
C ARG A 109 -5.78 9.69 -6.27
N PHE A 110 -6.93 9.96 -5.70
CA PHE A 110 -7.27 11.24 -5.12
C PHE A 110 -7.69 11.02 -3.68
N GLU A 111 -7.04 11.74 -2.77
CA GLU A 111 -7.28 11.68 -1.34
C GLU A 111 -8.30 12.75 -0.93
N GLU A 112 -9.47 12.33 -0.50
CA GLU A 112 -10.45 13.22 0.15
C GLU A 112 -10.18 13.20 1.65
N HIS A 113 -9.91 14.38 2.24
CA HIS A 113 -9.81 14.59 3.69
C HIS A 113 -11.08 15.28 4.21
N PRO A 114 -12.11 14.55 4.69
CA PRO A 114 -13.40 15.18 5.03
C PRO A 114 -13.31 16.24 6.13
N ALA A 115 -12.37 16.10 7.08
CA ALA A 115 -12.19 17.05 8.18
C ALA A 115 -11.39 18.30 7.77
N GLN A 116 -10.32 18.13 6.98
CA GLN A 116 -9.35 19.20 6.67
C GLN A 116 -9.61 19.88 5.32
N ALA A 117 -10.10 19.14 4.33
CA ALA A 117 -10.27 19.58 2.94
C ALA A 117 -11.50 18.91 2.29
N ALA A 118 -12.68 19.14 2.86
CA ALA A 118 -13.92 18.55 2.36
C ALA A 118 -14.17 18.89 0.88
N LEU A 119 -14.54 17.88 0.09
CA LEU A 119 -14.81 18.06 -1.33
C LEU A 119 -16.02 18.97 -1.59
N THR A 120 -15.81 19.99 -2.41
CA THR A 120 -16.89 20.84 -2.94
C THR A 120 -17.64 20.14 -4.07
N ALA A 121 -18.84 20.62 -4.40
CA ALA A 121 -19.61 20.11 -5.54
C ALA A 121 -18.84 20.23 -6.87
N VAL A 122 -18.04 21.29 -7.03
CA VAL A 122 -17.20 21.52 -8.21
C VAL A 122 -16.15 20.42 -8.33
N VAL A 123 -15.43 20.11 -7.25
CA VAL A 123 -14.39 19.07 -7.28
C VAL A 123 -15.00 17.68 -7.49
N ARG A 124 -16.14 17.37 -6.86
CA ARG A 124 -16.85 16.10 -7.11
C ARG A 124 -17.29 15.96 -8.57
N SER A 125 -17.79 17.03 -9.18
CA SER A 125 -18.17 17.06 -10.60
C SER A 125 -16.95 16.85 -11.50
N ALA A 126 -15.82 17.50 -11.19
CA ALA A 126 -14.58 17.36 -11.93
C ALA A 126 -14.00 15.94 -11.84
N LEU A 127 -13.97 15.34 -10.64
CA LEU A 127 -13.56 13.94 -10.44
C LEU A 127 -14.38 12.99 -11.31
N ALA A 128 -15.70 13.11 -11.29
CA ALA A 128 -16.59 12.30 -12.12
C ALA A 128 -16.38 12.54 -13.62
N THR A 129 -16.13 13.79 -14.02
CA THR A 129 -15.88 14.15 -15.43
C THR A 129 -14.58 13.56 -15.96
N VAL A 130 -13.52 13.56 -15.14
CA VAL A 130 -12.21 12.97 -15.50
C VAL A 130 -12.24 11.44 -15.44
N GLY A 131 -13.18 10.86 -14.68
CA GLY A 131 -13.43 9.43 -14.62
C GLY A 131 -12.98 8.75 -13.32
N PHE A 132 -12.70 9.52 -12.27
CA PHE A 132 -12.45 8.96 -10.94
C PHE A 132 -13.70 8.29 -10.38
N ALA A 133 -13.52 7.13 -9.77
CA ALA A 133 -14.54 6.43 -9.00
C ALA A 133 -14.15 6.39 -7.52
N GLN A 134 -15.11 6.55 -6.61
CA GLN A 134 -14.84 6.39 -5.18
C GLN A 134 -14.58 4.92 -4.88
N ASP A 135 -13.49 4.61 -4.17
CA ASP A 135 -13.21 3.27 -3.70
C ASP A 135 -14.10 2.91 -2.50
N ALA A 136 -14.17 1.62 -2.17
CA ALA A 136 -14.83 1.19 -0.94
C ALA A 136 -14.09 1.74 0.28
N ASP A 137 -14.83 2.02 1.35
CA ASP A 137 -14.23 2.42 2.62
C ASP A 137 -13.35 1.28 3.17
N SER A 138 -12.23 1.64 3.81
CA SER A 138 -11.32 0.71 4.47
C SER A 138 -11.88 0.20 5.80
N LEU A 139 -11.28 -0.86 6.33
CA LEU A 139 -11.60 -1.38 7.65
C LEU A 139 -10.99 -0.48 8.74
N PRO A 140 -11.75 -0.14 9.80
CA PRO A 140 -11.26 0.71 10.88
C PRO A 140 -10.04 0.09 11.58
N SER A 141 -8.92 0.83 11.56
CA SER A 141 -7.62 0.39 12.04
C SER A 141 -6.72 1.57 12.42
N VAL A 142 -5.97 2.10 11.44
CA VAL A 142 -5.09 3.26 11.56
C VAL A 142 -5.88 4.58 11.43
N PRO A 143 -5.35 5.73 11.89
CA PRO A 143 -6.05 7.02 11.87
C PRO A 143 -6.76 7.34 10.55
N SER A 144 -6.11 7.08 9.41
CA SER A 144 -6.67 7.40 8.09
C SER A 144 -7.89 6.57 7.66
N THR A 145 -8.21 5.49 8.38
CA THR A 145 -9.34 4.57 8.12
C THR A 145 -10.51 4.77 9.08
N ARG A 146 -10.37 5.63 10.09
CA ARG A 146 -11.34 5.81 11.17
C ARG A 146 -12.15 7.09 11.01
N PRO A 147 -13.47 7.03 10.72
CA PRO A 147 -14.28 8.23 10.42
C PRO A 147 -14.30 9.32 11.51
N GLU A 148 -14.03 8.95 12.77
CA GLU A 148 -13.95 9.87 13.90
C GLU A 148 -12.60 10.58 14.04
N ASP A 149 -11.57 10.11 13.33
CA ASP A 149 -10.23 10.68 13.36
C ASP A 149 -10.11 11.86 12.40
N ALA A 150 -9.34 12.89 12.78
CA ALA A 150 -9.10 14.05 11.91
C ALA A 150 -8.32 13.69 10.65
N ALA A 151 -7.50 12.63 10.70
CA ALA A 151 -6.73 12.12 9.57
C ALA A 151 -7.55 11.20 8.64
N PHE A 152 -8.84 10.98 8.91
CA PHE A 152 -9.69 10.13 8.08
C PHE A 152 -9.64 10.54 6.61
N THR A 153 -9.51 9.54 5.74
CA THR A 153 -9.43 9.74 4.29
C THR A 153 -10.40 8.83 3.55
N ARG A 154 -10.91 9.33 2.43
CA ARG A 154 -11.56 8.52 1.40
C ARG A 154 -10.70 8.50 0.15
N SER A 155 -10.70 7.36 -0.52
CA SER A 155 -9.96 7.18 -1.77
C SER A 155 -10.89 7.31 -2.98
N TRP A 156 -10.37 7.95 -4.02
CA TRP A 156 -10.94 7.93 -5.36
C TRP A 156 -9.87 7.46 -6.34
N SER A 157 -10.19 6.50 -7.21
CA SER A 157 -9.24 5.91 -8.14
C SER A 157 -9.61 6.19 -9.59
N LEU A 158 -8.58 6.47 -10.40
CA LEU A 158 -8.61 6.49 -11.85
C LEU A 158 -7.54 5.53 -12.37
N TRP A 159 -7.97 4.34 -12.78
CA TRP A 159 -7.09 3.36 -13.44
C TRP A 159 -6.87 3.79 -14.89
N LEU A 160 -5.60 4.00 -15.26
CA LEU A 160 -5.19 4.43 -16.60
C LEU A 160 -5.10 3.25 -17.59
N SER A 161 -5.27 2.03 -17.06
CA SER A 161 -5.35 0.77 -17.80
C SER A 161 -6.53 -0.05 -17.24
N ALA A 162 -6.43 -1.38 -17.19
CA ALA A 162 -7.43 -2.19 -16.50
C ALA A 162 -7.39 -1.90 -14.98
N ALA A 163 -8.54 -1.94 -14.33
CA ALA A 163 -8.60 -1.98 -12.87
C ALA A 163 -8.34 -3.42 -12.38
N PRO A 164 -7.84 -3.62 -11.15
CA PRO A 164 -7.78 -4.91 -10.50
C PRO A 164 -9.15 -5.58 -10.53
N THR A 165 -9.16 -6.87 -10.81
CA THR A 165 -10.35 -7.72 -10.73
C THR A 165 -10.69 -8.11 -9.30
N ARG A 166 -9.69 -8.04 -8.41
CA ARG A 166 -9.81 -8.37 -6.99
C ARG A 166 -9.71 -7.11 -6.13
N ALA A 167 -10.59 -7.01 -5.13
CA ALA A 167 -10.62 -5.93 -4.17
C ALA A 167 -10.40 -6.49 -2.76
N VAL A 168 -9.22 -6.26 -2.20
CA VAL A 168 -8.89 -6.60 -0.81
C VAL A 168 -9.42 -5.50 0.10
N PRO A 169 -10.30 -5.81 1.08
CA PRO A 169 -10.66 -4.86 2.12
C PRO A 169 -9.40 -4.47 2.92
N TYR A 170 -9.05 -3.18 2.87
CA TYR A 170 -7.80 -2.71 3.46
C TYR A 170 -7.90 -2.62 4.98
N TYR A 171 -6.92 -3.18 5.69
CA TYR A 171 -6.70 -3.00 7.12
C TYR A 171 -5.23 -2.63 7.34
N GLY A 172 -4.97 -1.47 7.97
CA GLY A 172 -3.62 -1.03 8.30
C GLY A 172 -3.16 -1.64 9.62
N GLN A 173 -1.89 -2.06 9.72
CA GLN A 173 -1.37 -2.56 10.99
C GLN A 173 -1.36 -1.47 12.05
N THR A 174 -1.67 -1.85 13.28
CA THR A 174 -1.81 -0.90 14.40
C THR A 174 -0.60 -0.91 15.34
N THR A 175 0.41 -1.74 15.04
CA THR A 175 1.67 -1.85 15.79
C THR A 175 2.86 -1.98 14.85
N ASP A 176 4.08 -1.81 15.36
CA ASP A 176 5.31 -1.86 14.54
C ASP A 176 5.71 -3.28 14.08
N VAL A 177 5.03 -4.33 14.54
CA VAL A 177 5.53 -5.71 14.45
C VAL A 177 4.53 -6.72 13.89
N THR A 178 3.34 -6.26 13.49
CA THR A 178 2.19 -7.11 13.16
C THR A 178 1.95 -7.27 11.65
N CYS A 179 2.82 -6.75 10.79
CA CYS A 179 2.68 -6.79 9.33
C CYS A 179 2.34 -8.18 8.76
N GLY A 180 3.01 -9.25 9.22
CA GLY A 180 2.75 -10.62 8.78
C GLY A 180 1.36 -11.11 9.18
N ALA A 181 0.91 -10.78 10.41
CA ALA A 181 -0.42 -11.09 10.88
C ALA A 181 -1.49 -10.38 10.05
N VAL A 182 -1.31 -9.08 9.82
CA VAL A 182 -2.25 -8.26 9.03
C VAL A 182 -2.33 -8.70 7.58
N THR A 183 -1.19 -9.07 6.96
CA THR A 183 -1.16 -9.66 5.61
C THR A 183 -2.06 -10.90 5.52
N SER A 184 -1.99 -11.77 6.53
CA SER A 184 -2.84 -12.97 6.59
C SER A 184 -4.31 -12.63 6.83
N LEU A 185 -4.59 -11.67 7.72
CA LEU A 185 -5.96 -11.24 8.04
C LEU A 185 -6.65 -10.55 6.86
N MET A 186 -5.95 -9.71 6.11
CA MET A 186 -6.47 -9.13 4.87
C MET A 186 -6.80 -10.22 3.83
N MET A 187 -5.94 -11.25 3.70
CA MET A 187 -6.23 -12.41 2.86
C MET A 187 -7.49 -13.14 3.33
N PHE A 188 -7.63 -13.39 4.65
CA PHE A 188 -8.84 -14.03 5.18
C PHE A 188 -10.09 -13.21 4.91
N GLU A 189 -10.05 -11.90 5.11
CA GLU A 189 -11.17 -11.01 4.82
C GLU A 189 -11.58 -11.04 3.34
N GLU A 190 -10.62 -10.96 2.42
CA GLU A 190 -10.89 -11.06 0.96
C GLU A 190 -11.44 -12.43 0.54
N ASN A 191 -11.24 -13.46 1.36
CA ASN A 191 -11.73 -14.81 1.11
C ASN A 191 -13.06 -15.11 1.83
N ASP A 192 -13.74 -14.09 2.36
CA ASP A 192 -14.96 -14.23 3.18
C ASP A 192 -14.75 -15.12 4.43
N LEU A 193 -13.51 -15.18 4.92
CA LEU A 193 -13.08 -15.94 6.10
C LEU A 193 -12.66 -15.02 7.25
N GLY A 194 -12.74 -13.70 7.08
CA GLY A 194 -12.29 -12.72 8.05
C GLY A 194 -13.18 -12.61 9.30
N GLN A 195 -12.70 -11.83 10.27
CA GLN A 195 -13.40 -11.55 11.54
C GLN A 195 -13.43 -10.06 11.86
N PHE A 196 -13.03 -9.21 10.90
CA PHE A 196 -13.02 -7.79 11.15
C PHE A 196 -14.46 -7.27 11.28
N SER A 197 -14.65 -6.37 12.24
CA SER A 197 -15.88 -5.68 12.50
C SER A 197 -15.74 -4.19 12.16
N THR A 198 -16.80 -3.43 12.39
CA THR A 198 -16.78 -1.97 12.27
C THR A 198 -16.13 -1.28 13.48
N ASP A 199 -15.66 -2.02 14.49
CA ASP A 199 -14.97 -1.49 15.66
C ASP A 199 -13.46 -1.75 15.56
N GLY A 200 -12.68 -0.67 15.42
CA GLY A 200 -11.22 -0.77 15.33
C GLY A 200 -10.54 -1.38 16.56
N THR A 201 -11.16 -1.31 17.74
CA THR A 201 -10.64 -1.93 18.97
C THR A 201 -10.78 -3.45 18.93
N GLU A 202 -11.90 -3.95 18.42
CA GLU A 202 -12.10 -5.38 18.20
C GLU A 202 -11.12 -5.89 17.14
N ASN A 203 -10.95 -5.13 16.06
CA ASN A 203 -10.00 -5.49 14.99
C ASN A 203 -8.55 -5.53 15.49
N HIS A 204 -8.13 -4.55 16.30
CA HIS A 204 -6.82 -4.55 16.96
C HIS A 204 -6.61 -5.80 17.83
N THR A 205 -7.66 -6.27 18.51
CA THR A 205 -7.58 -7.51 19.30
C THR A 205 -7.36 -8.72 18.41
N VAL A 206 -8.10 -8.82 17.29
CA VAL A 206 -7.91 -9.88 16.28
C VAL A 206 -6.48 -9.88 15.72
N GLU A 207 -5.94 -8.70 15.41
CA GLU A 207 -4.56 -8.50 14.95
C GLU A 207 -3.54 -9.05 15.95
N LEU A 208 -3.63 -8.65 17.23
CA LEU A 208 -2.71 -9.09 18.27
C LEU A 208 -2.82 -10.59 18.55
N ASP A 209 -4.03 -11.15 18.54
CA ASP A 209 -4.25 -12.58 18.79
C ASP A 209 -3.70 -13.46 17.67
N PHE A 210 -3.74 -12.99 16.42
CA PHE A 210 -3.06 -13.67 15.32
C PHE A 210 -1.55 -13.56 15.46
N TRP A 211 -1.02 -12.34 15.66
CA TRP A 211 0.41 -12.09 15.77
C TRP A 211 1.08 -12.92 16.88
N ARG A 212 0.45 -13.03 18.06
CA ARG A 212 0.98 -13.83 19.19
C ARG A 212 1.20 -15.30 18.87
N ARG A 213 0.48 -15.85 17.88
CA ARG A 213 0.62 -17.25 17.44
C ARG A 213 1.61 -17.39 16.30
N ALA A 214 1.71 -16.39 15.42
CA ALA A 214 2.58 -16.41 14.24
C ALA A 214 4.00 -15.91 14.49
N THR A 215 4.26 -15.18 15.58
CA THR A 215 5.54 -14.52 15.83
C THR A 215 6.57 -15.42 16.55
N ASN A 216 7.84 -15.25 16.18
CA ASN A 216 8.99 -15.74 16.96
C ASN A 216 9.67 -14.61 17.76
N MET A 217 8.92 -13.54 18.06
CA MET A 217 9.25 -12.37 18.89
C MET A 217 10.36 -11.44 18.35
N PRO A 218 10.02 -10.31 17.69
CA PRO A 218 8.69 -9.86 17.30
C PRO A 218 8.32 -10.20 15.85
N ALA A 219 9.28 -10.64 15.02
CA ALA A 219 9.04 -10.94 13.62
C ALA A 219 8.23 -12.24 13.42
N CYS A 220 7.28 -12.20 12.49
CA CYS A 220 6.69 -13.39 11.89
C CYS A 220 7.61 -13.86 10.76
N GLU A 221 8.39 -14.90 11.01
CA GLU A 221 9.22 -15.51 9.97
C GLU A 221 8.38 -16.39 9.01
N PRO A 222 8.86 -16.65 7.78
CA PRO A 222 8.05 -17.25 6.72
C PRO A 222 7.35 -18.57 7.09
N ILE A 223 8.02 -19.47 7.80
CA ILE A 223 7.47 -20.79 8.10
C ILE A 223 6.41 -20.70 9.20
N GLY A 224 6.68 -20.01 10.31
CA GLY A 224 5.75 -19.78 11.41
C GLY A 224 4.50 -19.03 10.98
N LEU A 225 4.64 -18.05 10.07
CA LEU A 225 3.51 -17.35 9.47
C LEU A 225 2.65 -18.31 8.62
N ALA A 226 3.27 -19.15 7.79
CA ALA A 226 2.57 -20.14 6.98
C ALA A 226 1.85 -21.19 7.84
N VAL A 227 2.48 -21.65 8.93
CA VAL A 227 1.88 -22.57 9.92
C VAL A 227 0.61 -21.98 10.51
N THR A 228 0.69 -20.76 11.06
CA THR A 228 -0.48 -20.12 11.69
C THR A 228 -1.60 -19.88 10.68
N THR A 229 -1.23 -19.47 9.45
CA THR A 229 -2.17 -19.30 8.34
C THR A 229 -2.86 -20.62 7.98
N ALA A 230 -2.12 -21.73 7.93
CA ALA A 230 -2.66 -23.06 7.62
C ALA A 230 -3.62 -23.56 8.71
N GLU A 231 -3.28 -23.37 9.99
CA GLU A 231 -4.14 -23.73 11.11
C GLU A 231 -5.46 -22.93 11.09
N GLU A 232 -5.39 -21.64 10.79
CA GLU A 232 -6.57 -20.78 10.65
C GLU A 232 -7.42 -21.15 9.44
N LEU A 233 -6.81 -21.41 8.27
CA LEU A 233 -7.52 -21.91 7.09
C LEU A 233 -8.27 -23.20 7.42
N LEU A 234 -7.59 -24.17 8.05
CA LEU A 234 -8.20 -25.44 8.43
C LEU A 234 -9.35 -25.23 9.42
N ALA A 235 -9.16 -24.38 10.44
CA ALA A 235 -10.18 -24.10 11.44
C ALA A 235 -11.44 -23.42 10.84
N ARG A 236 -11.25 -22.51 9.87
CA ARG A 236 -12.33 -21.73 9.26
C ARG A 236 -13.07 -22.47 8.14
N THR A 237 -12.35 -23.27 7.36
CA THR A 237 -12.90 -23.93 6.16
C THR A 237 -13.18 -25.42 6.35
N GLY A 238 -12.46 -26.08 7.27
CA GLY A 238 -12.41 -27.54 7.36
C GLY A 238 -11.68 -28.22 6.19
N ASP A 239 -11.11 -27.47 5.25
CA ASP A 239 -10.44 -28.00 4.06
C ASP A 239 -8.95 -28.22 4.34
N ALA A 240 -8.60 -29.46 4.69
CA ALA A 240 -7.22 -29.86 4.86
C ALA A 240 -6.40 -29.87 3.55
N GLY A 241 -7.02 -29.68 2.37
CA GLY A 241 -6.33 -29.57 1.09
C GLY A 241 -5.84 -28.15 0.78
N ARG A 242 -6.48 -27.12 1.33
CA ARG A 242 -6.12 -25.71 1.12
C ARG A 242 -4.97 -25.31 2.06
N LYS A 243 -3.74 -25.66 1.65
CA LYS A 243 -2.53 -25.41 2.44
C LYS A 243 -1.62 -24.37 1.79
N PRO A 244 -1.04 -23.45 2.58
CA PRO A 244 0.06 -22.62 2.13
C PRO A 244 1.27 -23.48 1.72
N ARG A 245 2.00 -23.03 0.71
CA ARG A 245 3.38 -23.46 0.44
C ARG A 245 4.33 -22.30 0.70
N VAL A 246 5.54 -22.61 1.15
CA VAL A 246 6.61 -21.63 1.41
C VAL A 246 7.71 -21.83 0.39
N ILE A 247 8.12 -20.76 -0.29
CA ILE A 247 9.35 -20.76 -1.10
C ILE A 247 10.31 -19.80 -0.42
N LEU A 248 11.39 -20.34 0.14
CA LEU A 248 12.37 -19.59 0.91
C LEU A 248 13.78 -19.94 0.43
N SER A 249 14.49 -18.99 -0.15
CA SER A 249 15.82 -19.26 -0.73
C SER A 249 16.92 -19.50 0.31
N ALA A 250 16.70 -19.12 1.57
CA ALA A 250 17.63 -19.34 2.66
C ALA A 250 17.64 -20.81 3.09
N GLU A 251 18.83 -21.37 3.33
CA GLU A 251 19.01 -22.74 3.85
C GLU A 251 18.72 -22.84 5.35
N GLY A 252 18.86 -21.74 6.09
CA GLY A 252 18.73 -21.71 7.55
C GLY A 252 17.70 -20.70 8.06
N PRO A 253 17.66 -20.49 9.39
CA PRO A 253 16.83 -19.49 10.03
C PRO A 253 17.08 -18.07 9.50
N VAL A 254 16.01 -17.29 9.35
CA VAL A 254 15.99 -15.94 8.75
C VAL A 254 15.48 -14.87 9.71
N LEU A 255 15.57 -13.59 9.33
CA LEU A 255 15.15 -12.44 10.15
C LEU A 255 15.90 -12.37 11.49
N LEU A 256 17.20 -12.70 11.46
CA LEU A 256 18.06 -12.74 12.63
C LEU A 256 19.15 -11.66 12.62
N GLU A 257 19.17 -10.80 11.61
CA GLU A 257 20.25 -9.85 11.30
C GLU A 257 20.45 -8.81 12.41
N TRP A 258 19.40 -8.51 13.18
CA TRP A 258 19.47 -7.53 14.27
C TRP A 258 19.70 -8.14 15.66
N TYR A 259 19.95 -9.45 15.74
CA TYR A 259 20.20 -10.14 17.02
C TYR A 259 21.67 -10.49 17.20
N ASP A 260 22.40 -9.58 17.83
CA ASP A 260 23.81 -9.77 18.21
C ASP A 260 23.96 -10.64 19.48
N ASP A 261 22.98 -10.62 20.38
CA ASP A 261 23.03 -11.42 21.60
C ASP A 261 22.89 -12.92 21.28
N PHE A 262 23.83 -13.71 21.79
CA PHE A 262 23.90 -15.15 21.53
C PHE A 262 22.65 -15.90 22.01
N TYR A 263 22.12 -15.56 23.18
CA TYR A 263 20.98 -16.28 23.75
C TYR A 263 19.68 -15.90 23.06
N GLU A 264 19.48 -14.62 22.75
CA GLU A 264 18.36 -14.15 21.94
C GLU A 264 18.38 -14.83 20.57
N ARG A 265 19.50 -14.76 19.85
CA ARG A 265 19.64 -15.41 18.54
C ARG A 265 19.37 -16.90 18.61
N LYS A 266 19.96 -17.60 19.59
CA LYS A 266 19.75 -19.05 19.77
C LYS A 266 18.29 -19.38 20.02
N LEU A 267 17.58 -18.60 20.84
CA LEU A 267 16.16 -18.80 21.10
C LEU A 267 15.34 -18.68 19.81
N ARG A 268 15.57 -17.65 18.99
CA ARG A 268 14.84 -17.47 17.72
C ARG A 268 15.09 -18.62 16.74
N VAL A 269 16.32 -19.11 16.64
CA VAL A 269 16.65 -20.31 15.86
C VAL A 269 15.81 -21.50 16.32
N GLN A 270 15.77 -21.76 17.63
CA GLN A 270 14.99 -22.88 18.18
C GLN A 270 13.49 -22.75 17.93
N LEU A 271 12.96 -21.52 17.96
CA LEU A 271 11.56 -21.25 17.63
C LEU A 271 11.26 -21.54 16.16
N GLN A 272 12.14 -21.13 15.23
CA GLN A 272 12.01 -21.45 13.80
C GLN A 272 12.12 -22.94 13.52
N GLU A 273 12.99 -23.65 14.23
CA GLU A 273 13.06 -25.12 14.15
C GLU A 273 11.74 -25.78 14.59
N GLU A 274 11.06 -25.22 15.60
CA GLU A 274 9.73 -25.69 16.00
C GLU A 274 8.67 -25.38 14.95
N SER A 275 8.68 -24.17 14.36
CA SER A 275 7.80 -23.81 13.25
C SER A 275 7.97 -24.79 12.08
N LEU A 276 9.20 -25.18 11.74
CA LEU A 276 9.47 -26.18 10.71
C LEU A 276 8.92 -27.57 11.07
N ARG A 277 9.11 -28.04 12.31
CA ARG A 277 8.52 -29.32 12.77
C ARG A 277 7.00 -29.30 12.67
N THR A 278 6.36 -28.19 13.04
CA THR A 278 4.91 -28.04 12.93
C THR A 278 4.48 -28.03 11.46
N ALA A 279 5.18 -27.30 10.59
CA ALA A 279 4.92 -27.29 9.15
C ALA A 279 4.98 -28.70 8.54
N GLU A 280 5.98 -29.51 8.89
CA GLU A 280 6.10 -30.90 8.47
C GLU A 280 4.91 -31.75 8.97
N SER A 281 4.50 -31.57 10.23
CA SER A 281 3.36 -32.29 10.82
C SER A 281 2.03 -31.94 10.14
N LEU A 282 1.87 -30.69 9.71
CA LEU A 282 0.75 -30.20 8.94
C LEU A 282 0.85 -30.58 7.46
N GLY A 283 2.00 -31.07 7.00
CA GLY A 283 2.27 -31.41 5.60
C GLY A 283 2.27 -30.18 4.70
N LEU A 284 2.86 -29.07 5.16
CA LEU A 284 3.13 -27.88 4.33
C LEU A 284 4.37 -28.13 3.45
N GLU A 285 4.33 -27.62 2.22
CA GLU A 285 5.48 -27.68 1.31
C GLU A 285 6.43 -26.50 1.58
N VAL A 286 7.72 -26.79 1.79
CA VAL A 286 8.77 -25.78 1.98
C VAL A 286 9.86 -26.01 0.94
N GLU A 287 9.92 -25.15 -0.07
CA GLU A 287 10.89 -25.19 -1.15
C GLU A 287 12.09 -24.29 -0.86
N ARG A 288 13.31 -24.84 -0.88
CA ARG A 288 14.56 -24.09 -0.68
C ARG A 288 15.16 -23.62 -1.99
N ARG A 289 14.65 -22.50 -2.52
CA ARG A 289 15.11 -21.93 -3.79
C ARG A 289 14.73 -20.45 -3.94
N TRP A 290 15.38 -19.79 -4.88
CA TRP A 290 15.01 -18.44 -5.32
C TRP A 290 13.83 -18.50 -6.29
N ALA A 291 12.72 -17.84 -5.95
CA ALA A 291 11.61 -17.63 -6.87
C ALA A 291 11.90 -16.42 -7.78
N SER A 292 11.76 -16.58 -9.10
CA SER A 292 11.87 -15.44 -10.03
C SER A 292 10.67 -14.49 -9.90
N THR A 293 10.80 -13.23 -10.31
CA THR A 293 9.67 -12.29 -10.25
C THR A 293 8.59 -12.63 -11.29
N GLU A 294 8.97 -13.23 -12.42
CA GLU A 294 8.03 -13.79 -13.39
C GLU A 294 7.21 -14.93 -12.77
N GLU A 295 7.84 -15.80 -12.00
CA GLU A 295 7.14 -16.86 -11.27
C GLU A 295 6.18 -16.29 -10.22
N ILE A 296 6.60 -15.27 -9.45
CA ILE A 296 5.71 -14.60 -8.48
C ILE A 296 4.50 -14.01 -9.20
N ARG A 297 4.71 -13.30 -10.31
CA ARG A 297 3.61 -12.77 -11.13
C ARG A 297 2.68 -13.89 -11.58
N ASP A 298 3.22 -15.00 -12.09
CA ASP A 298 2.42 -16.10 -12.60
C ASP A 298 1.62 -16.80 -11.48
N LEU A 299 2.17 -16.90 -10.28
CA LEU A 299 1.46 -17.40 -9.09
C LEU A 299 0.29 -16.49 -8.71
N VAL A 300 0.49 -15.17 -8.69
CA VAL A 300 -0.60 -14.21 -8.41
C VAL A 300 -1.64 -14.22 -9.53
N ALA A 301 -1.22 -14.22 -10.80
CA ALA A 301 -2.11 -14.27 -11.97
C ALA A 301 -2.93 -15.57 -12.05
N ALA A 302 -2.44 -16.66 -11.47
CA ALA A 302 -3.19 -17.91 -11.31
C ALA A 302 -4.28 -17.83 -10.21
N GLY A 303 -4.45 -16.68 -9.55
CA GLY A 303 -5.47 -16.43 -8.55
C GLY A 303 -5.05 -16.80 -7.12
N ASN A 304 -3.76 -17.06 -6.86
CA ASN A 304 -3.29 -17.32 -5.50
C ASN A 304 -3.18 -16.01 -4.70
N ASP A 305 -3.25 -16.13 -3.37
CA ASP A 305 -2.84 -15.11 -2.43
C ASP A 305 -1.36 -15.31 -2.12
N VAL A 306 -0.51 -14.32 -2.42
CA VAL A 306 0.95 -14.45 -2.25
C VAL A 306 1.47 -13.45 -1.25
N PHE A 307 2.02 -13.92 -0.14
CA PHE A 307 2.66 -13.07 0.86
C PHE A 307 4.11 -12.89 0.46
N LEU A 308 4.55 -11.64 0.37
CA LEU A 308 5.92 -11.30 0.00
C LEU A 308 6.64 -10.75 1.22
N LEU A 309 7.77 -11.35 1.58
CA LEU A 309 8.72 -10.74 2.50
C LEU A 309 9.55 -9.71 1.72
N ILE A 310 9.51 -8.46 2.16
CA ILE A 310 10.17 -7.34 1.50
C ILE A 310 11.11 -6.59 2.43
N ALA A 311 12.13 -5.95 1.86
CA ALA A 311 12.86 -4.84 2.44
C ALA A 311 12.01 -3.57 2.27
N LEU A 312 11.74 -2.88 3.37
CA LEU A 312 10.90 -1.67 3.37
C LEU A 312 11.68 -0.41 2.96
N GLU A 313 13.01 -0.44 3.12
CA GLU A 313 13.93 0.70 2.92
C GLU A 313 13.81 1.35 1.53
N PRO A 314 13.74 0.60 0.41
CA PRO A 314 13.62 1.23 -0.91
C PRO A 314 12.31 2.00 -1.10
N LEU A 315 11.28 1.66 -0.32
CA LEU A 315 9.94 2.24 -0.45
C LEU A 315 9.75 3.47 0.43
N ILE A 316 10.22 3.43 1.68
CA ILE A 316 9.92 4.47 2.68
C ILE A 316 11.11 4.87 3.56
N LYS A 317 12.33 4.38 3.29
CA LYS A 317 13.54 4.57 4.13
C LYS A 317 13.44 4.00 5.55
N ASP A 318 12.70 2.91 5.70
CA ASP A 318 12.73 2.11 6.93
C ASP A 318 13.53 0.82 6.70
N PRO A 319 14.57 0.53 7.51
CA PRO A 319 15.39 -0.65 7.30
C PRO A 319 14.65 -1.95 7.57
N ALA A 320 13.36 -1.97 7.94
CA ALA A 320 12.69 -3.16 8.41
C ALA A 320 12.39 -4.22 7.32
N ALA A 321 12.41 -5.49 7.77
CA ALA A 321 11.76 -6.57 7.05
C ALA A 321 10.24 -6.45 7.21
N HIS A 322 9.50 -6.62 6.13
CA HIS A 322 8.07 -6.34 6.10
C HIS A 322 7.29 -7.36 5.27
N TRP A 323 6.02 -7.59 5.60
CA TRP A 323 5.14 -8.49 4.85
C TRP A 323 4.05 -7.70 4.14
N VAL A 324 3.82 -8.04 2.87
CA VAL A 324 2.74 -7.48 2.05
C VAL A 324 1.95 -8.57 1.35
N LEU A 325 0.68 -8.31 1.05
CA LEU A 325 -0.21 -9.22 0.33
C LEU A 325 -0.24 -8.88 -1.16
N ALA A 326 0.34 -9.72 -2.01
CA ALA A 326 0.15 -9.66 -3.46
C ALA A 326 -1.09 -10.47 -3.88
N HIS A 327 -2.04 -9.81 -4.55
CA HIS A 327 -3.36 -10.38 -4.82
C HIS A 327 -3.85 -10.22 -6.26
N ASP A 328 -3.28 -9.33 -7.08
CA ASP A 328 -3.70 -9.23 -8.49
C ASP A 328 -2.55 -8.83 -9.41
N VAL A 329 -2.77 -8.90 -10.72
CA VAL A 329 -1.83 -8.44 -11.75
C VAL A 329 -2.56 -7.53 -12.72
N VAL A 330 -2.04 -6.31 -12.90
CA VAL A 330 -2.54 -5.33 -13.88
C VAL A 330 -1.39 -4.92 -14.78
N GLY A 331 -1.50 -5.25 -16.08
CA GLY A 331 -0.39 -5.04 -17.01
C GLY A 331 0.86 -5.79 -16.56
N ASP A 332 1.98 -5.08 -16.42
CA ASP A 332 3.26 -5.62 -15.95
C ASP A 332 3.52 -5.32 -14.46
N SER A 333 2.48 -4.96 -13.71
CA SER A 333 2.55 -4.68 -12.27
C SER A 333 1.81 -5.71 -11.45
N ILE A 334 2.41 -6.11 -10.33
CA ILE A 334 1.75 -6.88 -9.29
C ILE A 334 1.04 -5.87 -8.36
N ILE A 335 -0.23 -6.13 -8.06
CA ILE A 335 -1.02 -5.34 -7.13
C ILE A 335 -0.85 -5.92 -5.73
N ILE A 336 -0.38 -5.07 -4.81
CA ILE A 336 -0.17 -5.43 -3.42
C ILE A 336 -1.05 -4.61 -2.48
N SER A 337 -1.37 -5.17 -1.31
CA SER A 337 -1.88 -4.43 -0.16
C SER A 337 -0.81 -4.44 0.92
N ASP A 338 -0.35 -3.24 1.29
CA ASP A 338 0.68 -3.02 2.28
C ASP A 338 0.05 -2.65 3.65
N PRO A 339 0.25 -3.44 4.71
CA PRO A 339 -0.23 -3.12 6.05
C PRO A 339 0.33 -1.81 6.64
N TRP A 340 1.50 -1.35 6.21
CA TRP A 340 2.19 -0.20 6.80
C TRP A 340 1.83 1.11 6.10
N VAL A 341 1.32 2.07 6.87
CA VAL A 341 1.06 3.45 6.43
C VAL A 341 2.10 4.38 7.05
N GLU A 342 2.93 5.01 6.22
CA GLU A 342 3.96 5.96 6.66
C GLU A 342 3.36 7.35 6.95
N GLN A 343 2.54 7.41 8.01
CA GLN A 343 1.74 8.60 8.34
C GLN A 343 2.60 9.84 8.64
N GLU A 344 3.79 9.68 9.23
CA GLU A 344 4.67 10.80 9.59
C GLU A 344 5.15 11.57 8.35
N HIS A 345 5.24 10.90 7.20
CA HIS A 345 5.56 11.48 5.90
C HIS A 345 4.33 11.68 5.01
N GLY A 346 3.14 11.61 5.59
CA GLY A 346 1.89 11.99 4.95
C GLY A 346 1.33 10.97 3.97
N GLU A 347 1.68 9.68 4.15
CA GLU A 347 0.89 8.59 3.60
C GLU A 347 -0.42 8.38 4.38
N SER A 348 -1.39 7.79 3.70
CA SER A 348 -2.62 7.26 4.27
C SER A 348 -2.83 5.84 3.72
N TRP A 349 -3.97 5.21 4.05
CA TRP A 349 -4.33 3.92 3.46
C TRP A 349 -4.49 3.96 1.92
N VAL A 350 -4.65 5.17 1.35
CA VAL A 350 -4.74 5.40 -0.10
C VAL A 350 -3.43 5.04 -0.82
N ASP A 351 -2.29 5.18 -0.15
CA ASP A 351 -0.96 4.90 -0.70
C ASP A 351 -0.60 3.41 -0.67
N THR A 352 -1.32 2.63 0.13
CA THR A 352 -0.92 1.28 0.54
C THR A 352 -1.94 0.21 0.13
N SER A 353 -3.18 0.61 -0.18
CA SER A 353 -4.22 -0.27 -0.70
C SER A 353 -4.10 -0.46 -2.21
N ALA A 354 -4.15 -1.70 -2.70
CA ALA A 354 -4.08 -2.03 -4.12
C ALA A 354 -2.98 -1.24 -4.86
N LEU A 355 -1.78 -1.25 -4.29
CA LEU A 355 -0.57 -0.58 -4.70
C LEU A 355 0.09 -1.35 -5.86
N PRO A 356 0.15 -0.79 -7.08
CA PRO A 356 0.81 -1.45 -8.20
C PRO A 356 2.34 -1.31 -8.12
N ILE A 357 3.06 -2.42 -8.19
CA ILE A 357 4.52 -2.44 -8.24
C ILE A 357 4.98 -3.19 -9.51
N PRO A 358 5.74 -2.55 -10.42
CA PRO A 358 6.34 -3.23 -11.57
C PRO A 358 7.30 -4.34 -11.15
N LEU A 359 7.52 -5.34 -12.02
CA LEU A 359 8.39 -6.49 -11.70
C LEU A 359 9.82 -6.11 -11.25
N ALA A 360 10.38 -5.02 -11.78
CA ALA A 360 11.69 -4.53 -11.34
C ALA A 360 11.64 -4.01 -9.89
N GLY A 361 10.57 -3.32 -9.49
CA GLY A 361 10.34 -2.92 -8.11
C GLY A 361 10.12 -4.12 -7.20
N ILE A 362 9.35 -5.13 -7.65
CA ILE A 362 9.19 -6.39 -6.91
C ILE A 362 10.53 -7.10 -6.71
N ASP A 363 11.40 -7.16 -7.74
CA ASP A 363 12.71 -7.79 -7.62
C ASP A 363 13.58 -7.08 -6.60
N LEU A 364 13.58 -5.74 -6.61
CA LEU A 364 14.32 -4.90 -5.68
C LEU A 364 13.87 -5.13 -4.24
N ILE A 365 12.57 -5.04 -3.96
CA ILE A 365 12.07 -5.07 -2.58
C ILE A 365 12.04 -6.49 -2.00
N THR A 366 11.93 -7.54 -2.80
CA THR A 366 11.87 -8.93 -2.30
C THR A 366 13.26 -9.56 -2.05
N ARG A 367 14.27 -8.73 -1.81
CA ARG A 367 15.64 -9.10 -1.45
C ARG A 367 15.92 -8.61 -0.04
N TRP A 368 16.04 -9.54 0.90
CA TRP A 368 16.24 -9.20 2.31
C TRP A 368 17.41 -9.99 2.92
N GLY A 369 18.12 -9.38 3.87
CA GLY A 369 19.19 -10.03 4.64
C GLY A 369 20.58 -10.05 3.97
N GLU A 370 21.56 -10.59 4.70
CA GLU A 370 22.95 -10.75 4.25
C GLU A 370 23.46 -12.17 4.63
N PRO A 371 23.69 -13.07 3.66
CA PRO A 371 23.44 -12.90 2.22
C PRO A 371 21.94 -12.74 1.93
N GLU A 372 21.61 -12.10 0.79
CA GLU A 372 20.22 -11.89 0.37
C GLU A 372 19.44 -13.22 0.26
N TYR A 373 18.21 -13.20 0.74
CA TYR A 373 17.21 -14.23 0.51
C TYR A 373 15.86 -13.63 0.12
N ARG A 374 15.03 -14.49 -0.44
CA ARG A 374 13.65 -14.22 -0.83
C ARG A 374 12.74 -15.22 -0.13
N GLY A 375 11.75 -14.70 0.59
CA GLY A 375 10.71 -15.48 1.25
C GLY A 375 9.34 -15.13 0.69
N ILE A 376 8.62 -16.14 0.19
CA ILE A 376 7.24 -15.99 -0.26
C ILE A 376 6.38 -17.13 0.30
N ILE A 377 5.13 -16.82 0.62
CA ILE A 377 4.12 -17.79 1.03
C ILE A 377 3.00 -17.74 0.00
N VAL A 378 2.69 -18.87 -0.62
CA VAL A 378 1.62 -18.95 -1.61
C VAL A 378 0.46 -19.70 -0.98
N VAL A 379 -0.67 -19.03 -0.86
CA VAL A 379 -1.92 -19.59 -0.36
C VAL A 379 -2.86 -19.80 -1.56
N PRO A 380 -3.21 -21.05 -1.90
CA PRO A 380 -4.20 -21.30 -2.94
C PRO A 380 -5.57 -20.80 -2.49
N ARG A 381 -6.35 -20.25 -3.43
CA ARG A 381 -7.73 -19.84 -3.18
C ARG A 381 -8.72 -21.01 -3.22
#